data_AF-A0AAD8F9Y0-F1
#
_entry.id   AF-A0AAD8F9Y0-F1
#
_cell.length_a   1.000
_cell.length_b   1.000
_cell.length_c   1.000
_cell.angle_alpha   90.00
_cell.angle_beta   90.00
_cell.angle_gamma   90.00
#
_symmetry.space_group_name_H-M   'P 1'
#
loop_
_entity.id
_entity.type
_entity.pdbx_description
1 polymer ?
#
loop_
_entity_poly.entity_id
_entity_poly.type
_entity_poly.pdbx_seq_one_letter_code
_entity_poly.pdbx_strand_id
1 'polypeptide(L)'
;MKGSSQLHFGNVHSQLHCGDVHSQLHFGDVHSQLHFGNVYSQLDFGKAYSQLHFGNVYSQLHFGNVYSQLHFGNVYSQLHFGNVYSQLHFGNVHRQLDFI
;
A
#
# COMPACT_ATOMS: atom_id res chain seq x y z
N MET A 1 -19.70 -2.76 16.85
CA MET A 1 -19.93 -3.95 16.00
C MET A 1 -18.59 -4.35 15.40
N LYS A 2 -18.06 -5.52 15.77
CA LYS A 2 -16.80 -6.07 15.24
C LYS A 2 -17.11 -6.74 13.89
N GLY A 3 -17.11 -5.96 12.83
CA GLY A 3 -17.08 -6.48 11.46
C GLY A 3 -15.77 -6.00 10.86
N SER A 4 -14.85 -6.91 10.56
CA SER A 4 -13.73 -6.62 9.68
C SER A 4 -14.30 -6.31 8.30
N SER A 5 -14.50 -5.01 8.02
CA SER A 5 -14.98 -4.54 6.72
C SER A 5 -13.86 -4.65 5.70
N GLN A 6 -13.95 -5.65 4.82
CA GLN A 6 -13.13 -5.73 3.62
C GLN A 6 -13.77 -4.85 2.54
N LEU A 7 -13.00 -3.92 1.97
CA LEU A 7 -13.42 -3.12 0.83
C LEU A 7 -12.58 -3.48 -0.38
N HIS A 8 -13.24 -3.63 -1.52
CA HIS A 8 -12.58 -3.96 -2.78
C HIS A 8 -12.82 -2.82 -3.77
N PHE A 9 -11.72 -2.21 -4.21
CA PHE A 9 -11.66 -1.27 -5.30
C PHE A 9 -11.15 -2.01 -6.53
N GLY A 10 -11.85 -1.89 -7.65
CA GLY A 10 -11.37 -2.39 -8.93
C GLY A 10 -10.18 -1.56 -9.42
N ASN A 11 -10.22 -1.15 -10.69
CA ASN A 11 -9.18 -0.27 -11.21
C ASN A 11 -9.41 1.16 -10.75
N VAL A 12 -8.37 1.79 -10.22
CA VAL A 12 -8.40 3.19 -9.79
C VAL A 12 -7.66 4.04 -10.82
N HIS A 13 -8.39 4.94 -11.46
CA HIS A 13 -7.89 5.85 -12.50
C HIS A 13 -7.93 7.33 -12.07
N SER A 14 -8.24 7.60 -10.81
CA SER A 14 -8.37 8.95 -10.24
C SER A 14 -7.54 9.10 -8.97
N GLN A 15 -7.18 10.33 -8.62
CA GLN A 15 -6.52 10.59 -7.34
C GLN A 15 -7.44 10.20 -6.18
N LEU A 16 -6.90 9.53 -5.17
CA LEU A 16 -7.64 9.15 -3.97
C LEU A 16 -6.84 9.50 -2.72
N HIS A 17 -7.53 10.05 -1.73
CA HIS A 17 -6.98 10.31 -0.42
C HIS A 17 -7.76 9.48 0.61
N CYS A 18 -7.10 8.45 1.14
CA CYS A 18 -7.59 7.69 2.27
C CYS A 18 -6.94 8.23 3.54
N GLY A 19 -7.76 8.44 4.57
CA GLY A 19 -7.24 8.71 5.92
C GLY A 19 -6.57 7.47 6.52
N ASP A 20 -6.60 7.36 7.84
CA ASP A 20 -6.09 6.19 8.54
C ASP A 20 -6.93 4.95 8.20
N VAL A 21 -6.24 3.88 7.84
CA VAL A 21 -6.87 2.61 7.45
C VAL A 21 -6.81 1.63 8.61
N HIS A 22 -7.98 1.31 9.15
CA HIS A 22 -8.16 0.34 10.23
C HIS A 22 -8.80 -0.97 9.76
N SER A 23 -9.03 -1.13 8.46
CA SER A 23 -9.66 -2.30 7.87
C SER A 23 -8.92 -2.77 6.62
N GLN A 24 -9.26 -3.94 6.11
CA GLN A 24 -8.59 -4.51 4.95
C GLN A 24 -9.12 -3.87 3.65
N LEU A 25 -8.22 -3.39 2.79
CA LEU A 25 -8.60 -2.90 1.46
C LEU A 25 -7.84 -3.67 0.37
N HIS A 26 -8.54 -3.99 -0.70
CA HIS A 26 -7.94 -4.57 -1.90
C HIS A 26 -8.13 -3.62 -3.08
N PHE A 27 -7.06 -3.40 -3.84
CA PHE A 27 -7.03 -2.60 -5.05
C PHE A 27 -6.58 -3.47 -6.23
N GLY A 28 -7.29 -3.38 -7.35
CA GLY A 28 -6.87 -3.98 -8.62
C GLY A 28 -5.66 -3.26 -9.23
N ASP A 29 -5.83 -2.74 -10.44
CA ASP A 29 -4.79 -1.91 -11.08
C ASP A 29 -4.97 -0.44 -10.68
N VAL A 30 -3.91 0.18 -10.16
CA VAL A 30 -3.87 1.59 -9.79
C VAL A 30 -3.04 2.34 -10.83
N HIS A 31 -3.71 3.22 -11.56
CA HIS A 31 -3.12 4.07 -12.60
C HIS A 31 -3.10 5.55 -12.22
N SER A 32 -3.19 5.85 -10.91
CA SER A 32 -3.29 7.19 -10.38
C SER A 32 -2.54 7.34 -9.05
N GLN A 33 -2.47 8.59 -8.55
CA GLN A 33 -1.85 8.84 -7.25
C GLN A 33 -2.78 8.48 -6.11
N LEU A 34 -2.32 7.66 -5.16
CA LEU A 34 -3.04 7.39 -3.92
C LEU A 34 -2.22 7.84 -2.73
N HIS A 35 -2.92 8.41 -1.76
CA HIS A 35 -2.35 8.79 -0.48
C HIS A 35 -3.13 8.11 0.62
N PHE A 36 -2.41 7.44 1.51
CA PHE A 36 -2.92 6.83 2.71
C PHE A 36 -2.29 7.52 3.92
N GLY A 37 -3.10 7.72 4.97
CA GLY A 37 -2.60 8.04 6.29
C GLY A 37 -1.82 6.86 6.90
N ASN A 38 -2.06 6.58 8.17
CA ASN A 38 -1.49 5.41 8.81
C ASN A 38 -2.26 4.14 8.44
N VAL A 39 -1.54 3.06 8.19
CA VAL A 39 -2.10 1.76 7.88
C VAL A 39 -1.92 0.84 9.08
N TYR A 40 -3.02 0.54 9.76
CA TYR A 40 -3.07 -0.35 10.93
C TYR A 40 -3.53 -1.77 10.59
N SER A 41 -3.97 -2.00 9.34
CA SER A 41 -4.45 -3.29 8.84
C SER A 41 -3.76 -3.67 7.53
N GLN A 42 -4.36 -4.52 6.71
CA GLN A 42 -3.75 -5.00 5.47
C GLN A 42 -4.23 -4.21 4.25
N LEU A 43 -3.32 -3.93 3.32
CA LEU A 43 -3.67 -3.47 1.98
C LEU A 43 -3.03 -4.38 0.95
N ASP A 44 -3.80 -4.72 -0.07
CA ASP A 44 -3.35 -5.49 -1.21
C ASP A 44 -3.53 -4.67 -2.49
N PHE A 45 -2.47 -4.61 -3.30
CA PHE A 45 -2.46 -3.94 -4.59
C PHE A 45 -2.06 -4.93 -5.70
N GLY A 46 -2.89 -5.06 -6.73
CA GLY A 46 -2.58 -5.87 -7.90
C GLY A 46 -1.40 -5.30 -8.68
N LYS A 47 -1.60 -4.12 -9.28
CA LYS A 47 -0.51 -3.38 -9.94
C LYS A 47 -0.57 -1.91 -9.62
N ALA A 48 0.59 -1.31 -9.38
CA ALA A 48 0.74 0.12 -9.18
C ALA A 48 1.54 0.73 -10.33
N TYR A 49 0.90 1.55 -11.15
CA TYR A 49 1.49 2.28 -12.28
C TYR A 49 1.67 3.77 -11.99
N SER A 50 1.38 4.22 -10.77
CA SER A 50 1.47 5.62 -10.35
C SER A 50 1.86 5.76 -8.88
N GLN A 51 2.18 6.99 -8.46
CA GLN A 51 2.81 7.22 -7.16
C GLN A 51 1.87 6.86 -6.01
N LEU A 52 2.36 6.09 -5.04
CA LEU A 52 1.62 5.81 -3.82
C LEU A 52 2.39 6.33 -2.61
N HIS A 53 1.66 7.01 -1.73
CA HIS A 53 2.19 7.54 -0.49
C HIS A 53 1.46 6.90 0.67
N PHE A 54 2.23 6.41 1.64
CA PHE A 54 1.75 5.84 2.88
C PHE A 54 2.40 6.59 4.03
N GLY A 55 1.62 6.89 5.07
CA GLY A 55 2.14 7.30 6.36
C GLY A 55 2.90 6.16 7.04
N ASN A 56 2.58 5.88 8.30
CA ASN A 56 3.18 4.75 9.00
C ASN A 56 2.42 3.45 8.69
N VAL A 57 3.17 2.37 8.46
CA VAL A 57 2.66 1.04 8.22
C VAL A 57 2.92 0.18 9.45
N TYR A 58 1.87 -0.18 10.17
CA TYR A 58 1.94 -0.99 11.38
C TYR A 58 1.63 -2.48 11.14
N SER A 59 1.09 -2.80 9.97
CA SER A 59 0.72 -4.16 9.58
C SER A 59 1.26 -4.48 8.17
N GLN A 60 0.56 -5.27 7.36
CA GLN A 60 1.11 -5.80 6.10
C GLN A 60 0.63 -5.03 4.89
N LEU A 61 1.53 -4.81 3.92
CA LEU A 61 1.15 -4.40 2.57
C LEU A 61 1.67 -5.42 1.57
N HIS A 62 0.84 -5.75 0.59
CA HIS A 62 1.23 -6.58 -0.54
C HIS A 62 1.06 -5.79 -1.84
N PHE A 63 2.08 -5.87 -2.68
CA PHE A 63 2.07 -5.32 -4.04
C PHE A 63 2.42 -6.42 -5.03
N GLY A 64 1.58 -6.65 -6.03
CA GLY A 64 1.89 -7.58 -7.12
C GLY A 64 2.99 -7.04 -8.01
N ASN A 65 2.72 -6.01 -8.81
CA ASN A 65 3.75 -5.33 -9.60
C ASN A 65 3.74 -3.83 -9.36
N VAL A 66 4.93 -3.27 -9.18
CA VAL A 66 5.15 -1.84 -8.96
C VAL A 66 5.97 -1.28 -10.11
N TYR A 67 5.37 -0.39 -10.88
CA TYR A 67 5.98 0.37 -11.98
C TYR A 67 6.15 1.85 -11.61
N SER A 68 5.98 2.19 -10.33
CA SER A 68 5.85 3.57 -9.86
C SER A 68 6.54 3.81 -8.52
N GLN A 69 6.74 5.08 -8.18
CA GLN A 69 7.38 5.43 -6.91
C GLN A 69 6.45 5.12 -5.73
N LEU A 70 6.99 4.42 -4.72
CA LEU A 70 6.32 4.22 -3.45
C LEU A 70 7.06 4.98 -2.36
N HIS A 71 6.31 5.72 -1.56
CA HIS A 71 6.82 6.44 -0.40
C HIS A 71 6.14 5.94 0.86
N PHE A 72 6.94 5.54 1.83
CA PHE A 72 6.50 5.10 3.14
C PHE A 72 7.13 5.99 4.21
N GLY A 73 6.36 6.33 5.25
CA GLY A 73 6.88 6.90 6.48
C GLY A 73 7.72 5.86 7.24
N ASN A 74 7.22 5.37 8.37
CA ASN A 74 7.85 4.26 9.09
C ASN A 74 7.11 2.95 8.84
N VAL A 75 7.87 1.87 8.65
CA VAL A 75 7.36 0.51 8.45
C VAL A 75 7.73 -0.32 9.68
N TYR A 76 6.73 -0.65 10.49
CA TYR A 76 6.88 -1.46 11.70
C TYR A 76 6.63 -2.95 11.49
N SER A 77 6.26 -3.33 10.28
CA SER A 77 5.89 -4.71 9.94
C SER A 77 6.39 -5.10 8.54
N GLN A 78 5.65 -5.92 7.81
CA GLN A 78 6.11 -6.56 6.59
C GLN A 78 5.57 -5.87 5.34
N LEU A 79 6.44 -5.73 4.35
CA LEU A 79 6.06 -5.33 3.00
C LEU A 79 6.47 -6.43 2.04
N HIS A 80 5.54 -6.83 1.19
CA HIS A 80 5.73 -7.84 0.17
C HIS A 80 5.56 -7.21 -1.21
N PHE A 81 6.55 -7.39 -2.06
CA PHE A 81 6.52 -6.94 -3.44
C PHE A 81 6.73 -8.13 -4.36
N GLY A 82 5.97 -8.24 -5.45
CA GLY A 82 6.35 -9.10 -6.56
C GLY A 82 7.46 -8.44 -7.36
N ASN A 83 7.14 -7.86 -8.52
CA ASN A 83 8.13 -7.12 -9.31
C ASN A 83 8.14 -5.63 -8.97
N VAL A 84 9.34 -5.07 -8.81
CA VAL A 84 9.55 -3.62 -8.62
C VAL A 84 10.46 -3.09 -9.73
N TYR A 85 9.91 -2.22 -10.57
CA TYR A 85 10.61 -1.56 -11.68
C TYR A 85 10.88 -0.09 -11.39
N SER A 86 10.80 0.30 -10.13
CA SER A 86 10.72 1.69 -9.68
C SER A 86 11.40 1.91 -8.34
N GLN A 87 11.36 3.15 -7.86
CA GLN A 87 12.00 3.54 -6.60
C GLN A 87 11.07 3.31 -5.41
N LEU A 88 11.65 2.78 -4.33
CA LEU A 88 11.02 2.67 -3.04
C LEU A 88 11.73 3.61 -2.06
N HIS A 89 10.96 4.45 -1.38
CA HIS A 89 11.45 5.39 -0.38
C HIS A 89 10.85 5.05 0.97
N PHE A 90 11.70 4.94 1.99
CA PHE A 90 11.31 4.62 3.36
C PHE A 90 11.91 5.64 4.32
N GLY A 91 11.16 6.03 5.34
CA GLY A 91 11.72 6.69 6.53
C GLY A 91 12.54 5.69 7.35
N ASN A 92 11.87 4.73 8.00
CA ASN A 92 12.52 3.63 8.72
C ASN A 92 11.81 2.31 8.46
N VAL A 93 12.56 1.21 8.49
CA VAL A 93 12.01 -0.15 8.38
C VAL A 93 12.50 -0.97 9.57
N HIS A 94 11.56 -1.45 10.39
CA HIS A 94 11.86 -2.13 11.66
C HIS A 94 11.74 -3.66 11.60
N ARG A 95 11.10 -4.22 10.57
CA ARG A 95 10.99 -5.67 10.39
C ARG A 95 11.58 -6.15 9.08
N GLN A 96 10.77 -6.16 8.01
CA GLN A 96 11.08 -7.00 6.86
C GLN A 96 10.52 -6.41 5.57
N LEU A 97 11.36 -6.43 4.55
CA LEU A 97 11.07 -6.10 3.16
C LEU A 97 11.33 -7.38 2.34
N ASP A 98 10.28 -7.93 1.75
CA ASP A 98 10.36 -9.13 0.94
C ASP A 98 10.02 -8.81 -0.53
N PHE A 99 10.89 -9.27 -1.42
CA PHE A 99 10.69 -9.23 -2.88
C PHE A 99 10.54 -10.69 -3.34
N ILE A 100 9.40 -11.02 -3.97
CA ILE A 100 8.92 -12.37 -4.24
C ILE A 100 8.84 -12.62 -5.75
#